data_AF-F4SA55-F1
#
_entry.id   AF-F4SA55-F1
#
_cell.length_a   1.000
_cell.length_b   1.000
_cell.length_c   1.000
_cell.angle_alpha   90.00
_cell.angle_beta   90.00
_cell.angle_gamma   90.00
#
_symmetry.space_group_name_H-M   'P 1'
#
loop_
_entity.id
_entity.type
_entity.pdbx_description
1 polymer ?
#
loop_
_entity_poly.entity_id
_entity_poly.type
_entity_poly.pdbx_seq_one_letter_code
_entity_poly.pdbx_strand_id
1 'polypeptide(L)'
;MPNEQILLTDTNYGSWKPKMEDKLKRLQLLEITLRPPSMTEDFSAEDLNWFTVLERKAYDVIIGHLDQQSSLVANAHTINQPKTGSSLWKYLEGRYSVHGIINHTTLYKKFENIQYKFNTNLATFCNEIRTSINEFSKAQLEISTKLLIVMILAKLRGPFDYRVQLISQDLNDTHDVEYVLKRLEEDVIFLNMPTSPMCPTTPSVSSASGKRKTPPLSDFPPKSNKTLLKIPPIPTEPSLQWYEPPYPPRRNGK
;
A
#
# COMPACT_ATOMS: atom_id res chain seq x y z
N MET A 1 -34.20 29.47 6.61
CA MET A 1 -33.79 28.41 5.67
C MET A 1 -34.20 27.06 6.23
N PRO A 2 -34.77 26.14 5.44
CA PRO A 2 -34.83 24.74 5.84
C PRO A 2 -33.40 24.19 5.99
N ASN A 3 -33.15 23.35 7.00
CA ASN A 3 -31.86 22.65 7.09
C ASN A 3 -31.87 21.51 6.07
N GLU A 4 -31.18 21.67 4.94
CA GLU A 4 -30.90 20.55 4.02
C GLU A 4 -30.06 19.50 4.76
N GLN A 5 -30.68 18.36 5.08
CA GLN A 5 -30.07 17.27 5.82
C GLN A 5 -29.16 16.47 4.89
N ILE A 6 -27.91 16.92 4.77
CA ILE A 6 -26.86 16.17 4.06
C ILE A 6 -26.50 14.95 4.88
N LEU A 7 -26.81 13.78 4.33
CA LEU A 7 -26.41 12.48 4.87
C LEU A 7 -24.96 12.17 4.43
N LEU A 8 -24.17 11.55 5.31
CA LEU A 8 -22.83 11.10 4.97
C LEU A 8 -22.88 10.01 3.90
N THR A 9 -22.07 10.18 2.86
CA THR A 9 -21.76 9.15 1.86
C THR A 9 -20.24 8.88 1.82
N ASP A 10 -19.82 7.90 1.04
CA ASP A 10 -18.42 7.59 0.71
C ASP A 10 -17.61 8.79 0.17
N THR A 11 -18.28 9.74 -0.46
CA THR A 11 -17.71 10.78 -1.32
C THR A 11 -17.86 12.20 -0.77
N ASN A 12 -18.76 12.44 0.19
CA ASN A 12 -19.12 13.80 0.63
C ASN A 12 -18.56 14.22 2.00
N TYR A 13 -17.75 13.39 2.67
CA TYR A 13 -17.29 13.61 4.06
C TYR A 13 -16.71 15.01 4.31
N GLY A 14 -15.90 15.55 3.39
CA GLY A 14 -15.32 16.90 3.51
C GLY A 14 -16.34 18.04 3.53
N SER A 15 -17.54 17.84 2.97
CA SER A 15 -18.68 18.78 3.06
C SER A 15 -19.67 18.42 4.18
N TRP A 16 -19.74 17.14 4.57
CA TRP A 16 -20.57 16.66 5.68
C TRP A 16 -20.00 17.08 7.03
N LYS A 17 -18.70 16.84 7.28
CA LYS A 17 -18.02 17.10 8.56
C LYS A 17 -18.31 18.50 9.13
N PRO A 18 -18.01 19.62 8.43
CA PRO A 18 -18.23 20.96 9.00
C PRO A 18 -19.71 21.28 9.26
N LYS A 19 -20.63 20.72 8.46
CA LYS A 19 -22.08 20.88 8.68
C LYS A 19 -22.57 20.06 9.88
N MET A 20 -21.95 18.90 10.13
CA MET A 20 -22.24 18.08 11.30
C MET A 20 -21.62 18.66 12.58
N GLU A 21 -20.41 19.22 12.50
CA GLU A 21 -19.77 19.93 13.62
C GLU A 21 -20.61 21.13 14.08
N ASP A 22 -21.09 21.96 13.15
CA ASP A 22 -22.01 23.06 13.45
C ASP A 22 -23.33 22.55 14.06
N LYS A 23 -23.88 21.44 13.58
CA LYS A 23 -25.11 20.86 14.16
C LYS A 23 -24.89 20.34 15.59
N LEU A 24 -23.77 19.67 15.85
CA LEU A 24 -23.37 19.25 17.20
C LEU A 24 -23.09 20.46 18.11
N LYS A 25 -22.49 21.53 17.59
CA LYS A 25 -22.24 22.79 18.31
C LYS A 25 -23.54 23.48 18.72
N ARG A 26 -24.50 23.61 17.80
CA ARG A 26 -25.85 24.13 18.06
C ARG A 26 -26.65 23.30 19.08
N LEU A 27 -26.27 22.04 19.30
CA LEU A 27 -26.87 21.13 20.28
C LEU A 27 -26.06 21.00 21.59
N GLN A 28 -24.93 21.72 21.73
CA GLN A 28 -23.98 21.64 22.85
C GLN A 28 -23.32 20.25 23.03
N LEU A 29 -23.15 19.50 21.93
CA LEU A 29 -22.59 18.14 21.91
C LEU A 29 -21.17 18.05 21.32
N LEU A 30 -20.68 19.12 20.67
CA LEU A 30 -19.44 19.07 19.89
C LEU A 30 -18.21 18.75 20.75
N GLU A 31 -18.02 19.44 21.88
CA GLU A 31 -16.85 19.25 22.75
C GLU A 31 -16.76 17.79 23.25
N ILE A 32 -17.88 17.22 23.71
CA ILE A 32 -17.96 15.83 24.18
C ILE A 32 -17.66 14.84 23.04
N THR A 33 -18.08 15.16 21.82
CA THR A 33 -17.83 14.33 20.63
C THR A 33 -16.35 14.32 20.22
N LEU A 34 -15.70 15.49 20.20
CA LEU A 34 -14.30 15.64 19.76
C LEU A 34 -13.30 15.30 20.86
N ARG A 35 -13.54 15.81 22.07
CA ARG A 35 -12.72 15.66 23.28
C ARG A 35 -13.62 15.16 24.42
N PRO A 36 -14.03 13.88 24.41
CA PRO A 36 -14.70 13.28 25.56
C PRO A 36 -13.80 13.46 26.80
N PRO A 37 -14.36 13.76 27.99
CA PRO A 37 -13.57 13.93 29.20
C PRO A 37 -12.70 12.71 29.48
N SER A 38 -11.43 12.94 29.81
CA SER A 38 -10.63 11.95 30.53
C SER A 38 -11.26 11.76 31.91
N MET A 39 -11.92 10.63 32.15
CA MET A 39 -12.50 10.30 33.46
C MET A 39 -11.37 10.15 34.49
N THR A 40 -11.10 11.23 35.21
CA THR A 40 -10.24 11.25 36.41
C THR A 40 -11.08 10.92 37.65
N GLU A 41 -10.43 10.76 38.80
CA GLU A 41 -11.07 10.37 40.06
C GLU A 41 -11.97 11.46 40.66
N ASP A 42 -12.02 12.65 40.04
CA ASP A 42 -12.72 13.85 40.53
C ASP A 42 -14.22 13.93 40.17
N PHE A 43 -14.72 13.06 39.28
CA PHE A 43 -16.10 13.14 38.77
C PHE A 43 -17.14 12.44 39.67
N SER A 44 -18.29 13.09 39.88
CA SER A 44 -19.44 12.47 40.55
C SER A 44 -20.04 11.34 39.70
N ALA A 45 -20.68 10.37 40.34
CA ALA A 45 -21.53 9.39 39.66
C ALA A 45 -22.66 10.06 38.85
N GLU A 46 -23.12 11.24 39.28
CA GLU A 46 -24.10 12.05 38.56
C GLU A 46 -23.52 12.67 37.28
N ASP A 47 -22.27 13.16 37.32
CA ASP A 47 -21.54 13.67 36.15
C ASP A 47 -21.32 12.54 35.12
N LEU A 48 -20.86 11.38 35.57
CA LEU A 48 -20.62 10.21 34.72
C LEU A 48 -21.90 9.73 34.01
N ASN A 49 -23.03 9.76 34.71
CA ASN A 49 -24.35 9.48 34.13
C ASN A 49 -24.76 10.56 33.12
N TRP A 50 -24.57 11.84 33.44
CA TRP A 50 -24.86 12.96 32.54
C TRP A 50 -24.03 12.93 31.26
N PHE A 51 -22.72 12.66 31.36
CA PHE A 51 -21.86 12.45 30.19
C PHE A 51 -22.31 11.25 29.35
N THR A 52 -22.76 10.16 29.98
CA THR A 52 -23.31 9.00 29.25
C THR A 52 -24.58 9.35 28.46
N VAL A 53 -25.46 10.18 29.03
CA VAL A 53 -26.65 10.70 28.33
C VAL A 53 -26.27 11.60 27.15
N LEU A 54 -25.29 12.50 27.32
CA LEU A 54 -24.85 13.40 26.25
C LEU A 54 -24.08 12.68 25.14
N GLU A 55 -23.22 11.71 25.48
CA GLU A 55 -22.57 10.82 24.51
C GLU A 55 -23.57 10.03 23.69
N ARG A 56 -24.63 9.50 24.34
CA ARG A 56 -25.67 8.77 23.61
C ARG A 56 -26.50 9.69 22.71
N LYS A 57 -26.85 10.89 23.20
CA LYS A 57 -27.52 11.92 22.40
C LYS A 57 -26.68 12.34 21.19
N ALA A 58 -25.36 12.42 21.33
CA ALA A 58 -24.43 12.67 20.22
C ALA A 58 -24.42 11.49 19.22
N TYR A 59 -24.35 10.23 19.69
CA TYR A 59 -24.46 9.04 18.84
C TYR A 59 -25.75 9.04 18.01
N ASP A 60 -26.92 9.20 18.65
CA ASP A 60 -28.21 9.13 17.96
C ASP A 60 -28.36 10.29 16.94
N VAL A 61 -27.82 11.48 17.28
CA VAL A 61 -27.74 12.63 16.36
C VAL A 61 -26.81 12.37 15.17
N ILE A 62 -25.65 11.72 15.35
CA ILE A 62 -24.73 11.39 14.25
C ILE A 62 -25.32 10.30 13.35
N ILE A 63 -25.87 9.22 13.91
CA ILE A 63 -26.55 8.15 13.15
C ILE A 63 -27.66 8.71 12.25
N GLY A 64 -28.44 9.67 12.75
CA GLY A 64 -29.48 10.34 11.96
C GLY A 64 -28.97 11.16 10.76
N HIS A 65 -27.65 11.31 10.59
CA HIS A 65 -27.02 12.03 9.48
C HIS A 65 -26.12 11.14 8.62
N LEU A 66 -26.33 9.82 8.66
CA LEU A 66 -25.67 8.86 7.78
C LEU A 66 -26.64 8.38 6.70
N ASP A 67 -26.14 8.04 5.51
CA ASP A 67 -26.94 7.30 4.53
C ASP A 67 -27.18 5.85 5.00
N GLN A 68 -27.99 5.10 4.25
CA GLN A 68 -28.29 3.70 4.58
C GLN A 68 -27.03 2.83 4.72
N GLN A 69 -26.05 2.99 3.81
CA GLN A 69 -24.82 2.19 3.82
C GLN A 69 -23.89 2.59 4.97
N SER A 70 -23.65 3.88 5.16
CA SER A 70 -22.82 4.39 6.26
C SER A 70 -23.46 4.08 7.63
N SER A 71 -24.78 4.09 7.73
CA SER A 71 -25.53 3.69 8.93
C SER A 71 -25.38 2.19 9.24
N LEU A 72 -25.48 1.29 8.25
CA LEU A 72 -25.22 -0.14 8.44
C LEU A 72 -23.80 -0.39 8.96
N VAL A 73 -22.81 0.28 8.38
CA VAL A 73 -21.39 0.18 8.76
C VAL A 73 -21.14 0.75 10.17
N ALA A 74 -21.74 1.89 10.52
CA ALA A 74 -21.66 2.49 11.86
C ALA A 74 -22.34 1.64 12.95
N ASN A 75 -23.46 0.99 12.62
CA ASN A 75 -24.10 0.04 13.53
C ASN A 75 -23.23 -1.22 13.72
N ALA A 76 -22.57 -1.72 12.67
CA ALA A 76 -21.65 -2.87 12.78
C ALA A 76 -20.47 -2.59 13.73
N HIS A 77 -19.88 -1.39 13.68
CA HIS A 77 -18.85 -0.94 14.64
C HIS A 77 -19.35 -0.95 16.11
N THR A 78 -20.65 -0.74 16.33
CA THR A 78 -21.25 -0.63 17.67
C THR A 78 -22.12 -1.82 18.10
N ILE A 79 -21.93 -3.00 17.50
CA ILE A 79 -22.57 -4.26 17.96
C ILE A 79 -22.05 -4.67 19.34
N ASN A 80 -20.72 -4.61 19.55
CA ASN A 80 -20.03 -5.06 20.77
C ASN A 80 -19.40 -3.91 21.58
N GLN A 81 -19.85 -2.67 21.35
CA GLN A 81 -19.25 -1.45 21.92
C GLN A 81 -20.34 -0.49 22.42
N PRO A 82 -20.07 0.32 23.45
CA PRO A 82 -20.98 1.39 23.87
C PRO A 82 -21.32 2.34 22.71
N LYS A 83 -22.61 2.70 22.60
CA LYS A 83 -23.12 3.63 21.57
C LYS A 83 -22.85 5.09 21.97
N THR A 84 -21.58 5.47 21.94
CA THR A 84 -21.09 6.84 22.23
C THR A 84 -20.81 7.61 20.93
N GLY A 85 -21.10 8.92 20.97
CA GLY A 85 -20.90 9.82 19.84
C GLY A 85 -19.43 10.02 19.52
N SER A 86 -18.56 10.09 20.53
CA SER A 86 -17.11 10.25 20.32
C SER A 86 -16.45 9.04 19.67
N SER A 87 -16.88 7.82 20.01
CA SER A 87 -16.42 6.58 19.36
C SER A 87 -16.86 6.53 17.91
N LEU A 88 -18.14 6.83 17.64
CA LEU A 88 -18.68 6.88 16.28
C LEU A 88 -18.01 7.98 15.44
N TRP A 89 -17.76 9.15 16.01
CA TRP A 89 -17.10 10.26 15.31
C TRP A 89 -15.68 9.88 14.85
N LYS A 90 -14.86 9.35 15.78
CA LYS A 90 -13.50 8.88 15.49
C LYS A 90 -13.50 7.74 14.46
N TYR A 91 -14.48 6.83 14.53
CA TYR A 91 -14.64 5.78 13.53
C TYR A 91 -14.93 6.33 12.14
N LEU A 92 -15.87 7.28 12.02
CA LEU A 92 -16.21 7.90 10.73
C LEU A 92 -15.03 8.72 10.17
N GLU A 93 -14.29 9.43 11.02
CA GLU A 93 -13.09 10.17 10.64
C GLU A 93 -11.96 9.26 10.13
N GLY A 94 -11.64 8.18 10.86
CA GLY A 94 -10.67 7.18 10.42
C GLY A 94 -11.09 6.38 9.17
N ARG A 95 -12.37 6.45 8.78
CA ARG A 95 -12.92 5.72 7.62
C ARG A 95 -13.05 6.58 6.37
N TYR A 96 -13.61 7.78 6.50
CA TYR A 96 -14.06 8.63 5.39
C TYR A 96 -13.24 9.92 5.18
N SER A 97 -12.27 10.22 6.06
CA SER A 97 -11.36 11.36 5.82
C SER A 97 -10.38 11.09 4.65
N VAL A 98 -9.63 12.13 4.26
CA VAL A 98 -8.56 12.02 3.25
C VAL A 98 -7.46 11.03 3.68
N HIS A 99 -7.31 10.80 4.99
CA HIS A 99 -6.38 9.84 5.57
C HIS A 99 -7.07 8.51 5.95
N GLY A 100 -8.33 8.32 5.55
CA GLY A 100 -9.15 7.17 5.89
C GLY A 100 -9.00 6.01 4.92
N ILE A 101 -9.29 4.80 5.41
CA ILE A 101 -9.10 3.54 4.68
C ILE A 101 -9.83 3.48 3.33
N ILE A 102 -10.94 4.19 3.15
CA ILE A 102 -11.66 4.26 1.86
C ILE A 102 -10.82 5.01 0.82
N ASN A 103 -10.23 6.16 1.18
CA ASN A 103 -9.38 6.91 0.27
C ASN A 103 -8.08 6.13 -0.02
N HIS A 104 -7.42 5.58 1.00
CA HIS A 104 -6.23 4.74 0.83
C HIS A 104 -6.48 3.55 -0.10
N THR A 105 -7.60 2.84 0.06
CA THR A 105 -8.00 1.72 -0.82
C THR A 105 -8.22 2.19 -2.27
N THR A 106 -8.81 3.39 -2.44
CA THR A 106 -9.11 3.95 -3.77
C THR A 106 -7.83 4.38 -4.49
N LEU A 107 -6.92 5.06 -3.79
CA LEU A 107 -5.60 5.43 -4.31
C LEU A 107 -4.73 4.19 -4.60
N TYR A 108 -4.74 3.19 -3.73
CA TYR A 108 -4.02 1.94 -3.97
C TYR A 108 -4.53 1.24 -5.25
N LYS A 109 -5.84 1.12 -5.44
CA LYS A 109 -6.43 0.55 -6.67
C LYS A 109 -6.08 1.37 -7.91
N LYS A 110 -6.06 2.70 -7.81
CA LYS A 110 -5.62 3.58 -8.91
C LYS A 110 -4.16 3.30 -9.28
N PHE A 111 -3.28 3.22 -8.29
CA PHE A 111 -1.87 2.85 -8.50
C PHE A 111 -1.72 1.42 -9.04
N GLU A 112 -2.44 0.44 -8.52
CA GLU A 112 -2.43 -0.96 -8.97
C GLU A 112 -2.74 -1.09 -10.47
N ASN A 113 -3.74 -0.33 -10.94
CA ASN A 113 -4.14 -0.29 -12.35
C ASN A 113 -3.11 0.36 -13.31
N ILE A 114 -2.10 1.08 -12.80
CA ILE A 114 -0.98 1.56 -13.63
C ILE A 114 -0.17 0.34 -14.07
N GLN A 115 -0.18 0.05 -15.36
CA GLN A 115 0.57 -1.04 -15.98
C GLN A 115 1.26 -0.51 -17.22
N TYR A 116 2.56 -0.79 -17.35
CA TYR A 116 3.26 -0.50 -18.59
C TYR A 116 2.74 -1.40 -19.71
N LYS A 117 2.39 -0.80 -20.85
CA LYS A 117 1.98 -1.50 -22.07
C LYS A 117 3.01 -1.20 -23.15
N PHE A 118 3.34 -2.18 -23.99
CA PHE A 118 4.38 -2.08 -25.02
C PHE A 118 4.21 -0.87 -25.97
N ASN A 119 2.96 -0.42 -26.20
CA ASN A 119 2.65 0.74 -27.05
C ASN A 119 2.56 2.07 -26.27
N THR A 120 2.84 2.08 -24.96
CA THR A 120 2.77 3.27 -24.11
C THR A 120 4.17 3.87 -23.93
N ASN A 121 4.27 5.20 -23.99
CA ASN A 121 5.51 5.91 -23.71
C ASN A 121 5.89 5.74 -22.23
N LEU A 122 7.13 5.32 -21.95
CA LEU A 122 7.62 5.07 -20.60
C LEU A 122 7.62 6.33 -19.72
N ALA A 123 7.78 7.52 -20.31
CA ALA A 123 7.63 8.80 -19.59
C ALA A 123 6.17 9.04 -19.12
N THR A 124 5.17 8.53 -19.85
CA THR A 124 3.77 8.57 -19.40
C THR A 124 3.59 7.68 -18.18
N PHE A 125 4.10 6.44 -18.23
CA PHE A 125 4.09 5.52 -17.09
C PHE A 125 4.79 6.12 -15.85
N CYS A 126 6.00 6.68 -16.01
CA CYS A 126 6.73 7.29 -14.90
C CYS A 126 5.97 8.49 -14.30
N ASN A 127 5.31 9.30 -15.11
CA ASN A 127 4.49 10.42 -14.62
C ASN A 127 3.17 9.98 -13.95
N GLU A 128 2.55 8.88 -14.37
CA GLU A 128 1.42 8.26 -13.65
C GLU A 128 1.85 7.74 -12.27
N ILE A 129 3.04 7.15 -12.17
CA ILE A 129 3.64 6.70 -10.91
C ILE A 129 3.98 7.89 -9.99
N ARG A 130 4.67 8.93 -10.48
CA ARG A 130 4.96 10.18 -9.73
C ARG A 130 3.67 10.82 -9.20
N THR A 131 2.63 10.86 -10.03
CA THR A 131 1.30 11.40 -9.66
C THR A 131 0.68 10.60 -8.51
N SER A 132 0.73 9.27 -8.58
CA SER A 132 0.17 8.39 -7.55
C SER A 132 0.92 8.49 -6.21
N ILE A 133 2.24 8.64 -6.24
CA ILE A 133 3.06 8.83 -5.03
C ILE A 133 2.75 10.18 -4.37
N ASN A 134 2.53 11.23 -5.17
CA ASN A 134 2.07 12.54 -4.68
C ASN A 134 0.67 12.43 -4.03
N GLU A 135 -0.23 11.63 -4.59
CA GLU A 135 -1.54 11.34 -3.97
C GLU A 135 -1.43 10.51 -2.69
N PHE A 136 -0.55 9.51 -2.62
CA PHE A 136 -0.24 8.77 -1.39
C PHE A 136 0.29 9.70 -0.29
N SER A 137 1.24 10.59 -0.62
CA SER A 137 1.80 11.57 0.30
C SER A 137 0.74 12.52 0.85
N LYS A 138 -0.13 13.08 -0.01
CA LYS A 138 -1.28 13.90 0.38
C LYS A 138 -2.27 13.15 1.29
N ALA A 139 -2.45 11.86 1.06
CA ALA A 139 -3.31 11.00 1.87
C ALA A 139 -2.64 10.48 3.16
N GLN A 140 -1.37 10.79 3.41
CA GLN A 140 -0.56 10.20 4.50
C GLN A 140 -0.56 8.66 4.46
N LEU A 141 -0.59 8.09 3.24
CA LEU A 141 -0.46 6.64 3.04
C LEU A 141 1.04 6.28 3.02
N GLU A 142 1.56 5.91 4.17
CA GLU A 142 2.96 5.49 4.32
C GLU A 142 3.20 4.12 3.67
N ILE A 143 4.02 4.11 2.62
CA ILE A 143 4.56 2.90 1.99
C ILE A 143 6.08 3.08 1.93
N SER A 144 6.84 2.10 2.42
CA SER A 144 8.29 2.22 2.47
C SER A 144 8.91 2.33 1.08
N THR A 145 9.95 3.18 0.93
CA THR A 145 10.59 3.46 -0.36
C THR A 145 11.04 2.19 -1.08
N LYS A 146 11.61 1.22 -0.34
CA LYS A 146 12.03 -0.08 -0.87
C LYS A 146 10.85 -0.89 -1.42
N LEU A 147 9.70 -0.88 -0.73
CA LEU A 147 8.48 -1.56 -1.21
C LEU A 147 7.89 -0.85 -2.43
N LEU A 148 7.84 0.48 -2.45
CA LEU A 148 7.42 1.25 -3.62
C LEU A 148 8.27 0.92 -4.86
N ILE A 149 9.60 0.88 -4.72
CA ILE A 149 10.51 0.50 -5.80
C ILE A 149 10.18 -0.91 -6.33
N VAL A 150 10.03 -1.91 -5.46
CA VAL A 150 9.66 -3.28 -5.85
C VAL A 150 8.29 -3.32 -6.55
N MET A 151 7.30 -2.56 -6.06
CA MET A 151 5.96 -2.49 -6.67
C MET A 151 5.98 -1.80 -8.05
N ILE A 152 6.87 -0.83 -8.27
CA ILE A 152 7.04 -0.15 -9.56
C ILE A 152 7.72 -1.09 -10.57
N LEU A 153 8.79 -1.77 -10.16
CA LEU A 153 9.48 -2.74 -11.00
C LEU A 153 8.58 -3.94 -11.36
N ALA A 154 7.74 -4.43 -10.44
CA ALA A 154 6.79 -5.51 -10.70
C ALA A 154 5.68 -5.19 -11.74
N LYS A 155 5.52 -3.91 -12.11
CA LYS A 155 4.61 -3.45 -13.18
C LYS A 155 5.26 -3.49 -14.58
N LEU A 156 6.58 -3.66 -14.66
CA LEU A 156 7.36 -3.69 -15.89
C LEU A 156 7.62 -5.15 -16.34
N ARG A 157 6.57 -5.83 -16.81
CA ARG A 157 6.64 -7.26 -17.19
C ARG A 157 7.06 -7.47 -18.65
N GLY A 158 7.80 -8.54 -18.92
CA GLY A 158 8.07 -9.08 -20.26
C GLY A 158 9.34 -8.49 -20.88
N PRO A 159 9.27 -7.67 -21.94
CA PRO A 159 10.47 -7.12 -22.58
C PRO A 159 11.32 -6.19 -21.68
N PHE A 160 10.84 -5.88 -20.46
CA PHE A 160 11.55 -5.11 -19.45
C PHE A 160 12.20 -5.96 -18.35
N ASP A 161 12.01 -7.29 -18.33
CA ASP A 161 12.53 -8.16 -17.27
C ASP A 161 14.06 -8.04 -17.13
N TYR A 162 14.79 -7.88 -18.24
CA TYR A 162 16.25 -7.64 -18.23
C TYR A 162 16.64 -6.26 -17.66
N ARG A 163 15.79 -5.24 -17.84
CA ARG A 163 15.99 -3.88 -17.29
C ARG A 163 15.69 -3.87 -15.79
N VAL A 164 14.62 -4.54 -15.38
CA VAL A 164 14.30 -4.76 -13.98
C VAL A 164 15.47 -5.48 -13.29
N GLN A 165 16.05 -6.50 -13.91
CA GLN A 165 17.22 -7.18 -13.37
C GLN A 165 18.46 -6.27 -13.28
N LEU A 166 18.78 -5.49 -14.33
CA LEU A 166 19.91 -4.56 -14.33
C LEU A 166 19.76 -3.47 -13.25
N ILE A 167 18.59 -2.81 -13.18
CA ILE A 167 18.30 -1.79 -12.16
C ILE A 167 18.32 -2.42 -10.75
N SER A 168 17.85 -3.66 -10.59
CA SER A 168 17.91 -4.37 -9.30
C SER A 168 19.32 -4.76 -8.86
N GLN A 169 20.30 -4.78 -9.76
CA GLN A 169 21.72 -4.97 -9.44
C GLN A 169 22.43 -3.65 -9.09
N ASP A 170 21.91 -2.52 -9.56
CA ASP A 170 22.40 -1.16 -9.32
C ASP A 170 21.70 -0.48 -8.11
N LEU A 171 20.67 -1.12 -7.55
CA LEU A 171 19.90 -0.61 -6.42
C LEU A 171 20.62 -0.80 -5.07
N ASN A 172 21.16 0.30 -4.56
CA ASN A 172 21.69 0.41 -3.20
C ASN A 172 20.66 1.02 -2.24
N ASP A 173 20.89 0.85 -0.93
CA ASP A 173 20.04 1.38 0.16
C ASP A 173 19.87 2.92 0.17
N THR A 174 20.70 3.63 -0.59
CA THR A 174 20.66 5.10 -0.79
C THR A 174 19.75 5.55 -1.94
N HIS A 175 19.23 4.63 -2.76
CA HIS A 175 18.45 4.99 -3.96
C HIS A 175 16.96 5.14 -3.65
N ASP A 176 16.36 6.22 -4.15
CA ASP A 176 14.95 6.53 -3.99
C ASP A 176 14.11 6.12 -5.21
N VAL A 177 12.81 6.43 -5.19
CA VAL A 177 11.93 6.13 -6.32
C VAL A 177 12.28 7.00 -7.54
N GLU A 178 12.67 8.26 -7.35
CA GLU A 178 12.94 9.17 -8.47
C GLU A 178 14.21 8.77 -9.25
N TYR A 179 15.21 8.21 -8.57
CA TYR A 179 16.35 7.56 -9.22
C TYR A 179 15.91 6.44 -10.16
N VAL A 180 15.04 5.54 -9.69
CA VAL A 180 14.53 4.41 -10.50
C VAL A 180 13.72 4.90 -11.70
N LEU A 181 12.87 5.91 -11.52
CA LEU A 181 12.07 6.47 -12.63
C LEU A 181 12.94 7.16 -13.69
N LYS A 182 13.96 7.92 -13.28
CA LYS A 182 14.92 8.52 -14.21
C LYS A 182 15.73 7.47 -14.98
N ARG A 183 16.24 6.46 -14.27
CA ARG A 183 17.04 5.38 -14.88
C ARG A 183 16.24 4.60 -15.93
N LEU A 184 14.92 4.43 -15.69
CA LEU A 184 13.99 3.89 -16.67
C LEU A 184 13.81 4.81 -17.90
N GLU A 185 13.61 6.10 -17.67
CA GLU A 185 13.42 7.12 -18.74
C GLU A 185 14.67 7.29 -19.63
N GLU A 186 15.87 7.32 -19.04
CA GLU A 186 17.16 7.46 -19.74
C GLU A 186 17.42 6.32 -20.73
N ASP A 187 17.26 5.07 -20.29
CA ASP A 187 17.61 3.89 -21.09
C ASP A 187 16.68 3.68 -22.30
N VAL A 188 15.63 4.48 -22.49
CA VAL A 188 14.81 4.48 -23.71
C VAL A 188 15.63 4.91 -24.94
N ILE A 189 16.57 5.83 -24.76
CA ILE A 189 17.37 6.43 -25.84
C ILE A 189 18.20 5.35 -26.57
N PHE A 190 18.66 4.31 -25.87
CA PHE A 190 19.47 3.23 -26.43
C PHE A 190 18.70 2.17 -27.23
N LEU A 191 17.38 2.02 -27.07
CA LEU A 191 16.57 1.06 -27.85
C LEU A 191 15.86 1.66 -29.06
N ASN A 192 15.68 2.98 -29.13
CA ASN A 192 15.14 3.65 -30.32
C ASN A 192 16.18 3.86 -31.44
N MET A 193 17.41 3.40 -31.25
CA MET A 193 18.38 3.23 -32.34
C MET A 193 17.91 2.07 -33.24
N PRO A 194 17.60 2.31 -34.54
CA PRO A 194 17.22 1.22 -35.42
C PRO A 194 18.41 0.26 -35.58
N THR A 195 18.17 -1.03 -35.36
CA THR A 195 19.12 -2.11 -35.59
C THR A 195 19.40 -2.26 -37.08
N SER A 196 20.30 -1.41 -37.58
CA SER A 196 20.81 -1.48 -38.94
C SER A 196 21.43 -2.87 -39.18
N PRO A 197 20.92 -3.65 -40.14
CA PRO A 197 21.41 -5.00 -40.37
C PRO A 197 22.80 -4.95 -41.02
N MET A 198 23.84 -5.15 -40.22
CA MET A 198 25.19 -5.38 -40.76
C MET A 198 25.19 -6.71 -41.54
N CYS A 199 25.18 -6.61 -42.86
CA CYS A 199 25.32 -7.76 -43.76
C CYS A 199 26.67 -8.47 -43.51
N PRO A 200 26.71 -9.82 -43.58
CA PRO A 200 27.93 -10.59 -43.37
C PRO A 200 28.84 -10.56 -44.60
N THR A 201 29.91 -9.76 -44.57
CA THR A 201 30.93 -9.75 -45.63
C THR A 201 31.96 -10.86 -45.39
N THR A 202 31.74 -12.04 -45.97
CA THR A 202 32.74 -13.12 -46.02
C THR A 202 33.83 -12.83 -47.05
N PRO A 203 35.13 -12.81 -46.68
CA PRO A 203 36.23 -12.84 -47.65
C PRO A 203 36.46 -14.28 -48.13
N SER A 204 36.36 -14.53 -49.43
CA SER A 204 36.67 -15.85 -50.01
C SER A 204 38.18 -16.02 -50.24
N VAL A 205 38.77 -17.10 -49.72
CA VAL A 205 40.14 -17.53 -50.10
C VAL A 205 40.17 -19.03 -50.39
N SER A 206 40.49 -19.38 -51.63
CA SER A 206 40.98 -20.71 -52.04
C SER A 206 42.52 -20.72 -51.88
N SER A 207 43.24 -21.81 -51.65
CA SER A 207 42.93 -23.25 -51.58
C SER A 207 44.13 -24.01 -50.99
N ALA A 208 43.94 -25.16 -50.33
CA ALA A 208 44.98 -26.19 -50.18
C ALA A 208 44.40 -27.59 -49.87
N SER A 209 45.04 -28.64 -50.37
CA SER A 209 44.59 -30.04 -50.27
C SER A 209 44.90 -30.71 -48.92
N GLY A 210 43.93 -31.42 -48.33
CA GLY A 210 44.11 -32.34 -47.19
C GLY A 210 43.32 -33.65 -47.38
N LYS A 211 43.93 -34.81 -47.14
CA LYS A 211 43.39 -36.13 -47.54
C LYS A 211 42.69 -36.90 -46.40
N ARG A 212 41.63 -37.63 -46.79
CA ARG A 212 41.16 -38.96 -46.30
C ARG A 212 40.17 -39.11 -45.12
N LYS A 213 39.16 -39.95 -45.41
CA LYS A 213 38.48 -40.99 -44.57
C LYS A 213 37.42 -40.57 -43.53
N THR A 214 36.15 -40.84 -43.88
CA THR A 214 35.17 -41.49 -43.01
C THR A 214 35.49 -43.00 -42.88
N PRO A 215 34.91 -43.72 -41.88
CA PRO A 215 33.66 -44.45 -42.13
C PRO A 215 32.64 -44.27 -40.94
N PRO A 216 31.70 -45.17 -40.55
CA PRO A 216 30.28 -44.80 -40.45
C PRO A 216 29.64 -45.00 -39.05
N LEU A 217 28.30 -44.92 -38.98
CA LEU A 217 27.50 -44.78 -37.76
C LEU A 217 26.58 -46.00 -37.47
N SER A 218 26.89 -46.79 -36.43
CA SER A 218 26.00 -47.70 -35.67
C SER A 218 26.77 -48.13 -34.38
N ASP A 219 26.21 -48.54 -33.23
CA ASP A 219 24.87 -49.02 -32.83
C ASP A 219 24.42 -48.49 -31.42
N PHE A 220 23.19 -48.83 -30.98
CA PHE A 220 22.53 -48.43 -29.71
C PHE A 220 22.51 -49.54 -28.63
N PRO A 221 22.08 -49.31 -27.34
CA PRO A 221 22.11 -48.11 -26.48
C PRO A 221 22.93 -48.35 -25.16
N PRO A 222 22.45 -48.80 -23.95
CA PRO A 222 21.13 -48.82 -23.25
C PRO A 222 21.04 -48.19 -21.82
N LYS A 223 19.85 -47.66 -21.48
CA LYS A 223 19.17 -47.58 -20.15
C LYS A 223 19.80 -46.86 -18.92
N SER A 224 18.98 -45.96 -18.32
CA SER A 224 18.83 -45.62 -16.88
C SER A 224 20.06 -45.08 -16.09
N ASN A 225 19.92 -43.99 -15.31
CA ASN A 225 19.17 -44.01 -14.04
C ASN A 225 18.54 -42.67 -13.62
N LYS A 226 17.55 -42.75 -12.71
CA LYS A 226 16.97 -41.61 -12.00
C LYS A 226 17.90 -41.18 -10.87
N THR A 227 18.38 -39.94 -10.88
CA THR A 227 19.08 -39.36 -9.72
C THR A 227 18.08 -38.63 -8.83
N LEU A 228 17.81 -39.17 -7.64
CA LEU A 228 17.06 -38.49 -6.59
C LEU A 228 17.87 -37.30 -6.05
N LEU A 229 17.35 -36.09 -6.21
CA LEU A 229 17.84 -34.91 -5.50
C LEU A 229 17.58 -35.08 -4.00
N LYS A 230 18.65 -35.28 -3.23
CA LYS A 230 18.59 -35.28 -1.76
C LYS A 230 18.37 -33.86 -1.27
N ILE A 231 17.23 -33.63 -0.61
CA ILE A 231 16.98 -32.40 0.15
C ILE A 231 17.85 -32.44 1.41
N PRO A 232 18.66 -31.40 1.72
CA PRO A 232 19.39 -31.32 2.97
C PRO A 232 18.43 -31.04 4.15
N PRO A 233 18.71 -31.54 5.36
CA PRO A 233 17.85 -31.33 6.52
C PRO A 233 17.83 -29.85 6.96
N ILE A 234 16.67 -29.42 7.47
CA ILE A 234 16.44 -28.08 8.01
C ILE A 234 17.25 -27.91 9.32
N PRO A 235 18.01 -26.83 9.51
CA PRO A 235 18.63 -26.53 10.80
C PRO A 235 17.58 -26.19 11.86
N THR A 236 17.62 -26.87 13.00
CA THR A 236 16.76 -26.55 14.14
C THR A 236 17.17 -25.21 14.76
N GLU A 237 16.24 -24.26 14.90
CA GLU A 237 16.52 -22.99 15.57
C GLU A 237 16.85 -23.18 17.06
N PRO A 238 17.85 -22.47 17.61
CA PRO A 238 18.04 -22.38 19.04
C PRO A 238 16.94 -21.51 19.67
N SER A 239 16.39 -21.97 20.80
CA SER A 239 15.27 -21.33 21.48
C SER A 239 15.53 -19.88 21.87
N LEU A 240 14.67 -18.96 21.42
CA LEU A 240 14.63 -17.56 21.87
C LEU A 240 14.41 -17.46 23.38
N GLN A 241 15.46 -17.09 24.13
CA GLN A 241 15.33 -16.60 25.50
C GLN A 241 14.86 -15.13 25.45
N TRP A 242 13.71 -14.86 26.05
CA TRP A 242 13.18 -13.51 26.17
C TRP A 242 14.01 -12.70 27.17
N TYR A 243 14.45 -11.51 26.75
CA TYR A 243 15.23 -10.60 27.57
C TYR A 243 14.29 -9.69 28.35
N GLU A 244 13.96 -10.04 29.60
CA GLU A 244 13.15 -9.17 30.46
C GLU A 244 13.93 -7.89 30.84
N PRO A 245 13.42 -6.69 30.55
CA PRO A 245 14.03 -5.45 31.05
C PRO A 245 13.76 -5.29 32.56
N PRO A 246 14.69 -4.71 33.33
CA PRO A 246 14.54 -4.58 34.77
C PRO A 246 13.39 -3.62 35.15
N TYR A 247 12.49 -4.10 36.02
CA TYR A 247 11.41 -3.27 36.58
C TYR A 247 11.96 -2.08 37.38
N PRO A 248 11.40 -0.87 37.24
CA PRO A 248 11.74 0.26 38.11
C PRO A 248 11.26 0.01 39.55
N PRO A 249 11.99 0.50 40.57
CA PRO A 249 11.65 0.24 41.97
C PRO A 249 10.32 0.87 42.39
N ARG A 250 9.53 0.14 43.17
CA ARG A 250 8.29 0.65 43.76
C ARG A 250 8.57 1.87 44.64
N ARG A 251 7.90 2.99 44.35
CA ARG A 251 7.96 4.20 45.17
C ARG A 251 7.09 4.00 46.42
N ASN A 252 7.72 3.74 47.56
CA ASN A 252 7.01 3.67 48.84
C ASN A 252 6.36 5.03 49.15
N GLY A 253 5.13 5.00 49.67
CA GLY A 253 4.31 6.19 49.87
C GLY A 253 4.70 7.03 51.09
N LYS A 254 4.21 8.28 51.06
CA LYS A 254 3.97 9.18 52.18
C LYS A 254 2.72 9.99 51.86
#